data_AF-G9KAD8-F1
#
_entry.id   AF-G9KAD8-F1
#
_cell.length_a   1.000
_cell.length_b   1.000
_cell.length_c   1.000
_cell.angle_alpha   90.00
_cell.angle_beta   90.00
_cell.angle_gamma   90.00
#
_symmetry.space_group_name_H-M   'P 1'
#
loop_
_entity.id
_entity.type
_entity.pdbx_description
1 polymer ?
#
loop_
_entity_poly.entity_id
_entity_poly.type
_entity_poly.pdbx_seq_one_letter_code
_entity_poly.pdbx_strand_id
1 'polypeptide(L)'
;VRERQQYAWLCSQLYRKAGLGNVSLDLCDGDTGEPRYTLHVVDNPTVKPSRDNHFAIFIIPQGRETEWLFGMEEGRKQLAASAGFRRLITVALHRGQRYEGMDSIQAELLSARVMELAPAGMPAQQQVPFLSVGGDIGVRTIQHQGCSPLSGSYVVEDVQGDDKHYFRRLIFLSNRNVVQSEARLLKDVSHRAQKKRKKD
;
A
#
# COMPACT_ATOMS: atom_id res chain seq x y z
N VAL A 1 22.46 11.27 -10.71
CA VAL A 1 23.60 10.32 -10.71
C VAL A 1 23.72 9.55 -9.39
N ARG A 2 23.69 10.23 -8.23
CA ARG A 2 23.82 9.61 -6.90
C ARG A 2 22.73 8.58 -6.56
N GLU A 3 21.46 8.89 -6.86
CA GLU A 3 20.32 7.97 -6.65
C GLU A 3 20.41 6.71 -7.51
N ARG A 4 20.81 6.83 -8.79
CA ARG A 4 21.02 5.67 -9.67
C ARG A 4 22.14 4.75 -9.18
N GLN A 5 23.21 5.33 -8.61
CA GLN A 5 24.31 4.57 -8.01
C GLN A 5 23.86 3.87 -6.72
N GLN A 6 23.06 4.54 -5.88
CA GLN A 6 22.46 3.94 -4.69
C GLN A 6 21.51 2.79 -5.04
N TYR A 7 20.68 2.97 -6.06
CA TYR A 7 19.79 1.93 -6.57
C TYR A 7 20.56 0.72 -7.11
N ALA A 8 21.59 0.94 -7.93
CA ALA A 8 22.42 -0.15 -8.46
C ALA A 8 23.19 -0.89 -7.35
N TRP A 9 23.69 -0.16 -6.35
CA TRP A 9 24.32 -0.75 -5.17
C TRP A 9 23.31 -1.60 -4.37
N LEU A 10 22.09 -1.09 -4.17
CA LEU A 10 21.03 -1.80 -3.48
C LEU A 10 20.65 -3.11 -4.19
N CYS A 11 20.44 -3.06 -5.50
CA CYS A 11 20.14 -4.25 -6.30
C CYS A 11 21.27 -5.29 -6.16
N SER A 12 22.53 -4.85 -6.25
CA SER A 12 23.70 -5.73 -6.07
C SER A 12 23.72 -6.39 -4.69
N GLN A 13 23.40 -5.66 -3.62
CA GLN A 13 23.34 -6.20 -2.26
C GLN A 13 22.17 -7.18 -2.07
N LEU A 14 21.00 -6.86 -2.61
CA LEU A 14 19.82 -7.72 -2.61
C LEU A 14 20.06 -9.04 -3.38
N TYR A 15 20.87 -9.00 -4.44
CA TYR A 15 21.32 -10.18 -5.18
C TYR A 15 22.28 -11.05 -4.36
N ARG A 16 23.18 -10.43 -3.59
CA ARG A 16 24.20 -11.14 -2.80
C ARG A 16 23.67 -11.78 -1.51
N LYS A 17 22.36 -11.67 -1.22
CA LYS A 17 21.73 -12.09 0.04
C LYS A 17 22.44 -11.48 1.26
N ALA A 18 23.03 -10.29 1.11
CA ALA A 18 23.54 -9.56 2.25
C ALA A 18 22.33 -9.17 3.11
N GLY A 19 22.40 -9.43 4.42
CA GLY A 19 21.34 -9.09 5.37
C GLY A 19 21.19 -7.58 5.51
N LEU A 20 20.60 -6.93 4.50
CA LEU A 20 20.50 -5.48 4.34
C LEU A 20 19.57 -4.81 5.34
N GLY A 21 18.90 -5.57 6.21
CA GLY A 21 17.85 -5.03 7.06
C GLY A 21 16.66 -4.54 6.23
N ASN A 22 16.00 -3.48 6.70
CA ASN A 22 14.83 -2.90 6.04
C ASN A 22 15.25 -1.99 4.89
N VAL A 23 14.78 -2.30 3.69
CA VAL A 23 15.04 -1.54 2.47
C VAL A 23 13.73 -0.93 2.00
N SER A 24 13.69 0.39 1.87
CA SER A 24 12.57 1.12 1.28
C SER A 24 13.00 1.92 0.05
N LEU A 25 12.14 1.96 -0.96
CA LEU A 25 12.35 2.65 -2.23
C LEU A 25 11.07 3.39 -2.61
N ASP A 26 11.18 4.66 -2.98
CA ASP A 26 10.06 5.40 -3.54
C ASP A 26 10.15 5.40 -5.07
N LEU A 27 9.09 4.96 -5.73
CA LEU A 27 8.90 5.13 -7.17
C LEU A 27 8.09 6.40 -7.39
N CYS A 28 8.73 7.40 -7.99
CA CYS A 28 8.06 8.65 -8.34
C CYS A 28 7.30 8.52 -9.65
N ASP A 29 6.19 9.25 -9.73
CA ASP A 29 5.46 9.48 -10.97
C ASP A 29 6.34 10.27 -11.96
N GLY A 30 6.39 9.82 -13.22
CA GLY A 30 7.31 10.37 -14.21
C GLY A 30 6.99 11.82 -14.63
N ASP A 31 5.72 12.22 -14.52
CA ASP A 31 5.24 13.53 -14.95
C ASP A 31 5.32 14.54 -13.81
N THR A 32 4.90 14.14 -12.61
CA THR A 32 4.83 15.02 -11.44
C THR A 32 6.10 15.01 -10.58
N GLY A 33 6.91 13.95 -10.65
CA GLY A 33 8.08 13.75 -9.80
C GLY A 33 7.75 13.41 -8.34
N GLU A 34 6.46 13.38 -7.98
CA GLU A 34 5.99 13.05 -6.64
C GLU A 34 6.02 11.53 -6.40
N PRO A 35 6.31 11.07 -5.17
CA PRO A 35 6.23 9.66 -4.83
C PRO A 35 4.85 9.07 -5.16
N ARG A 36 4.86 8.01 -5.96
CA ARG A 36 3.67 7.28 -6.40
C ARG A 36 3.52 5.96 -5.67
N TYR A 37 4.62 5.24 -5.45
CA TYR A 37 4.65 4.02 -4.67
C TYR A 37 5.82 4.05 -3.68
N THR A 38 5.61 3.53 -2.48
CA THR A 38 6.73 3.12 -1.61
C THR A 38 6.80 1.61 -1.60
N LEU A 39 7.95 1.06 -2.00
CA LEU A 39 8.27 -0.35 -1.95
C LEU A 39 9.07 -0.62 -0.68
N HIS A 40 8.67 -1.63 0.10
CA HIS A 40 9.52 -2.20 1.14
C HIS A 40 9.90 -3.62 0.77
N VAL A 41 11.20 -3.90 0.73
CA VAL A 41 11.71 -5.24 0.45
C VAL A 41 11.87 -6.00 1.77
N VAL A 42 11.14 -7.09 1.89
CA VAL A 42 11.16 -7.96 3.08
C VAL A 42 11.67 -9.33 2.67
N ASP A 43 12.87 -9.66 3.11
CA ASP A 43 13.45 -11.00 2.95
C ASP A 43 13.10 -11.88 4.15
N ASN A 44 12.60 -13.08 3.87
CA ASN A 44 12.36 -14.11 4.86
C ASN A 44 13.30 -15.30 4.63
N PRO A 45 14.46 -15.35 5.33
CA PRO A 45 15.45 -16.40 5.15
C PRO A 45 15.00 -17.76 5.71
N THR A 46 13.94 -17.80 6.53
CA THR A 46 13.47 -19.01 7.21
C THR A 46 12.55 -19.87 6.35
N VAL A 47 11.97 -19.30 5.28
CA VAL A 47 11.15 -20.04 4.33
C VAL A 47 12.05 -20.98 3.54
N LYS A 48 11.84 -22.29 3.73
CA LYS A 48 12.44 -23.29 2.83
C LYS A 48 11.89 -23.03 1.43
N PRO A 49 12.74 -22.71 0.44
CA PRO A 49 12.26 -22.41 -0.90
C PRO A 49 11.60 -23.66 -1.47
N SER A 50 10.26 -23.67 -1.53
CA SER A 50 9.57 -24.47 -2.54
C SER A 50 9.89 -23.89 -3.92
N ARG A 51 9.72 -24.67 -4.98
CA ARG A 51 10.09 -24.24 -6.35
C ARG A 51 9.38 -22.96 -6.81
N ASP A 52 8.25 -22.60 -6.20
CA ASP A 52 7.36 -21.56 -6.73
C ASP A 52 7.25 -20.30 -5.84
N ASN A 53 7.73 -20.31 -4.59
CA ASN A 53 7.52 -19.18 -3.65
C ASN A 53 8.75 -18.29 -3.47
N HIS A 54 9.40 -17.93 -4.58
CA HIS A 54 10.61 -17.12 -4.56
C HIS A 54 10.35 -15.64 -4.28
N PHE A 55 9.29 -15.10 -4.88
CA PHE A 55 9.05 -13.67 -4.92
C PHE A 55 7.57 -13.39 -5.09
N ALA A 56 7.07 -12.40 -4.36
CA ALA A 56 5.72 -11.90 -4.52
C ALA A 56 5.69 -10.40 -4.28
N ILE A 57 4.67 -9.75 -4.83
CA ILE A 57 4.38 -8.34 -4.58
C ILE A 57 3.07 -8.28 -3.82
N PHE A 58 3.06 -7.57 -2.69
CA PHE A 58 1.89 -7.34 -1.88
C PHE A 58 1.47 -5.88 -1.99
N ILE A 59 0.30 -5.62 -2.57
CA ILE A 59 -0.29 -4.28 -2.63
C ILE A 59 -1.04 -4.02 -1.33
N ILE A 60 -0.67 -2.95 -0.63
CA ILE A 60 -1.37 -2.53 0.58
C ILE A 60 -2.67 -1.83 0.14
N PRO A 61 -3.86 -2.31 0.57
CA PRO A 61 -5.11 -1.68 0.21
C PRO A 61 -5.18 -0.23 0.70
N GLN A 62 -5.77 0.63 -0.11
CA GLN A 62 -6.01 2.02 0.25
C GLN A 62 -6.86 2.11 1.51
N GLY A 63 -6.40 2.94 2.45
CA GLY A 63 -7.07 3.11 3.75
C GLY A 63 -6.66 2.07 4.79
N ARG A 64 -5.81 1.10 4.47
CA ARG A 64 -5.27 0.16 5.46
C ARG A 64 -3.82 0.43 5.83
N GLU A 65 -3.18 1.42 5.21
CA GLU A 65 -1.73 1.65 5.34
C GLU A 65 -1.28 1.98 6.78
N THR A 66 -2.21 2.50 7.60
CA THR A 66 -1.96 2.81 9.02
C THR A 66 -2.08 1.60 9.93
N GLU A 67 -2.56 0.46 9.46
CA GLU A 67 -2.61 -0.76 10.26
C GLU A 67 -1.20 -1.26 10.54
N TRP A 68 -1.00 -1.82 11.74
CA TRP A 68 0.31 -2.31 12.17
C TRP A 68 0.95 -3.27 11.17
N LEU A 69 0.15 -4.16 10.57
CA LEU A 69 0.62 -5.17 9.61
C LEU A 69 1.30 -4.57 8.37
N PHE A 70 0.90 -3.36 7.97
CA PHE A 70 1.37 -2.70 6.75
C PHE A 70 2.29 -1.51 7.04
N GLY A 71 1.98 -0.73 8.08
CA GLY A 71 2.70 0.48 8.44
C GLY A 71 4.00 0.23 9.20
N MET A 72 4.08 -0.85 9.98
CA MET A 72 5.24 -1.15 10.84
C MET A 72 6.16 -2.20 10.22
N GLU A 73 7.46 -2.10 10.53
CA GLU A 73 8.45 -3.06 10.02
C GLU A 73 8.19 -4.48 10.50
N GLU A 74 7.90 -4.64 11.79
CA GLU A 74 7.57 -5.93 12.41
C GLU A 74 6.30 -6.51 11.79
N GLY A 75 5.32 -5.66 11.48
CA GLY A 75 4.11 -6.04 10.77
C GLY A 75 4.40 -6.58 9.39
N ARG A 76 5.22 -5.88 8.59
CA ARG A 76 5.62 -6.33 7.26
C ARG A 76 6.41 -7.64 7.30
N LYS A 77 7.25 -7.85 8.32
CA LYS A 77 7.96 -9.14 8.55
C LYS A 77 6.97 -10.27 8.85
N GLN A 78 5.99 -10.02 9.71
CA GLN A 78 4.94 -11.00 10.01
C GLN A 78 4.11 -11.31 8.75
N LEU A 79 3.74 -10.30 7.97
CA LEU A 79 3.04 -10.47 6.70
C LEU A 79 3.84 -11.34 5.72
N ALA A 80 5.14 -11.08 5.56
CA ALA A 80 6.02 -11.90 4.71
C ALA A 80 6.14 -13.35 5.21
N ALA A 81 6.18 -13.56 6.53
CA ALA A 81 6.17 -14.89 7.13
C ALA A 81 4.87 -15.65 6.86
N SER A 82 3.72 -14.98 6.98
CA SER A 82 2.42 -15.59 6.69
C SER A 82 2.20 -15.84 5.20
N ALA A 83 2.72 -14.98 4.32
CA ALA A 83 2.62 -15.15 2.87
C ALA A 83 3.50 -16.31 2.35
N GLY A 84 4.56 -16.67 3.07
CA GLY A 84 5.39 -17.84 2.76
C GLY A 84 6.29 -17.68 1.55
N PHE A 85 6.67 -16.44 1.19
CA PHE A 85 7.61 -16.14 0.11
C PHE A 85 9.00 -15.83 0.67
N ARG A 86 10.04 -16.22 -0.08
CA ARG A 86 11.43 -15.90 0.28
C ARG A 86 11.69 -14.39 0.29
N ARG A 87 11.14 -13.66 -0.68
CA ARG A 87 11.15 -12.19 -0.74
C ARG A 87 9.73 -11.70 -1.01
N LEU A 88 9.23 -10.82 -0.17
CA LEU A 88 7.97 -10.12 -0.36
C LEU A 88 8.27 -8.63 -0.52
N ILE A 89 7.78 -8.03 -1.60
CA ILE A 89 7.78 -6.57 -1.75
C ILE A 89 6.41 -6.06 -1.33
N THR A 90 6.32 -5.27 -0.28
CA THR A 90 5.07 -4.57 0.06
C THR A 90 5.05 -3.21 -0.61
N VAL A 91 3.95 -2.88 -1.27
CA VAL A 91 3.75 -1.65 -2.03
C VAL A 91 2.69 -0.80 -1.34
N ALA A 92 3.10 0.35 -0.82
CA ALA A 92 2.19 1.36 -0.32
C ALA A 92 1.81 2.33 -1.45
N LEU A 93 0.51 2.61 -1.57
CA LEU A 93 -0.06 3.54 -2.54
C LEU A 93 -0.11 4.95 -1.93
N HIS A 94 0.52 5.94 -2.57
CA HIS A 94 0.54 7.30 -2.06
C HIS A 94 -0.82 8.01 -2.17
N ARG A 95 -1.14 8.82 -1.15
CA ARG A 95 -2.29 9.74 -1.20
C ARG A 95 -2.04 10.85 -2.21
N GLY A 96 -3.09 11.25 -2.92
CA GLY A 96 -3.03 12.28 -3.96
C GLY A 96 -2.73 11.73 -5.36
N GLN A 97 -2.35 10.46 -5.47
CA GLN A 97 -2.18 9.76 -6.74
C GLN A 97 -3.48 9.08 -7.16
N ARG A 98 -3.66 8.92 -8.47
CA ARG A 98 -4.83 8.23 -9.05
C ARG A 98 -4.42 6.85 -9.56
N TYR A 99 -5.16 5.84 -9.13
CA TYR A 99 -5.01 4.46 -9.54
C TYR A 99 -6.33 3.98 -10.14
N GLU A 100 -6.27 3.38 -11.33
CA GLU A 100 -7.47 2.94 -12.06
C GLU A 100 -7.94 1.56 -11.58
N GLY A 101 -7.01 0.68 -11.19
CA GLY A 101 -7.32 -0.63 -10.65
C GLY A 101 -6.07 -1.47 -10.37
N MET A 102 -6.30 -2.72 -9.96
CA MET A 102 -5.22 -3.67 -9.69
C MET A 102 -4.38 -3.93 -10.96
N ASP A 103 -5.03 -4.17 -12.10
CA ASP A 103 -4.35 -4.48 -13.37
C ASP A 103 -3.43 -3.35 -13.84
N SER A 104 -3.87 -2.09 -13.70
CA SER A 104 -3.04 -0.93 -14.06
C SER A 104 -1.81 -0.82 -13.15
N ILE A 105 -1.98 -1.09 -11.84
CA ILE A 105 -0.87 -1.08 -10.88
C ILE A 105 0.11 -2.22 -11.18
N GLN A 106 -0.38 -3.40 -11.52
CA GLN A 106 0.47 -4.53 -11.90
C GLN A 106 1.31 -4.21 -13.14
N ALA A 107 0.68 -3.68 -14.20
CA ALA A 107 1.38 -3.28 -15.42
C ALA A 107 2.43 -2.21 -15.14
N GLU A 108 2.09 -1.20 -14.34
CA GLU A 108 3.01 -0.12 -13.97
C GLU A 108 4.21 -0.65 -13.17
N LEU A 109 3.98 -1.44 -12.12
CA LEU A 109 5.05 -2.01 -11.28
C LEU A 109 5.96 -2.96 -12.08
N LEU A 110 5.39 -3.79 -12.96
CA LEU A 110 6.19 -4.65 -13.84
C LEU A 110 7.07 -3.83 -14.79
N SER A 111 6.57 -2.68 -15.28
CA SER A 111 7.34 -1.76 -16.14
C SER A 111 8.41 -0.97 -15.36
N ALA A 112 8.16 -0.67 -14.08
CA ALA A 112 8.98 0.18 -13.22
C ALA A 112 10.24 -0.52 -12.65
N ARG A 113 10.73 -1.57 -13.32
CA ARG A 113 11.92 -2.34 -12.91
C ARG A 113 11.82 -3.03 -11.55
N VAL A 114 10.62 -3.23 -11.00
CA VAL A 114 10.44 -3.98 -9.73
C VAL A 114 11.01 -5.40 -9.82
N MET A 115 11.03 -5.97 -11.04
CA MET A 115 11.66 -7.25 -11.33
C MET A 115 13.18 -7.27 -11.09
N GLU A 116 13.87 -6.14 -11.08
CA GLU A 116 15.30 -6.05 -10.74
C GLU A 116 15.54 -6.34 -9.25
N LEU A 117 14.49 -6.23 -8.41
CA LEU A 117 14.51 -6.58 -6.99
C LEU A 117 14.24 -8.07 -6.73
N ALA A 118 13.99 -8.87 -7.77
CA ALA A 118 13.79 -10.31 -7.64
C ALA A 118 15.05 -11.00 -7.09
N PRO A 119 14.91 -12.07 -6.29
CA PRO A 119 16.05 -12.85 -5.82
C PRO A 119 16.74 -13.60 -6.97
N ALA A 120 18.06 -13.80 -6.83
CA ALA A 120 18.84 -14.58 -7.78
C ALA A 120 18.33 -16.04 -7.88
N GLY A 121 18.28 -16.57 -9.11
CA GLY A 121 17.86 -17.96 -9.38
C GLY A 121 16.38 -18.15 -9.66
N MET A 122 15.61 -17.07 -9.79
CA MET A 122 14.23 -17.13 -10.29
C MET A 122 14.21 -17.58 -11.77
N PRO A 123 13.32 -18.51 -12.16
CA PRO A 123 13.11 -18.84 -13.57
C PRO A 123 12.66 -17.61 -14.36
N ALA A 124 13.24 -17.38 -15.54
CA ALA A 124 12.94 -16.21 -16.37
C ALA A 124 11.48 -16.10 -16.83
N GLN A 125 10.70 -17.18 -16.71
CA GLN A 125 9.29 -17.27 -17.12
C GLN A 125 8.32 -17.35 -15.93
N GLN A 126 8.81 -17.26 -14.69
CA GLN A 126 7.94 -17.31 -13.53
C GLN A 126 7.12 -16.03 -13.43
N GLN A 127 5.79 -16.15 -13.46
CA GLN A 127 4.88 -15.04 -13.17
C GLN A 127 4.98 -14.67 -11.70
N VAL A 128 5.12 -13.37 -11.42
CA VAL A 128 5.16 -12.86 -10.05
C VAL A 128 3.75 -12.70 -9.54
N PRO A 129 3.35 -13.40 -8.46
CA PRO A 129 2.04 -13.23 -7.88
C PRO A 129 1.91 -11.85 -7.23
N PHE A 130 0.79 -11.19 -7.52
CA PHE A 130 0.34 -9.99 -6.84
C PHE A 130 -0.71 -10.36 -5.80
N LEU A 131 -0.48 -9.94 -4.57
CA LEU A 131 -1.30 -10.24 -3.41
C LEU A 131 -1.89 -8.93 -2.88
N SER A 132 -3.10 -8.99 -2.34
CA SER A 132 -3.73 -7.90 -1.60
C SER A 132 -4.77 -8.49 -0.66
N VAL A 133 -5.06 -7.81 0.46
CA VAL A 133 -6.18 -8.25 1.31
C VAL A 133 -7.50 -7.91 0.62
N GLY A 134 -8.36 -8.91 0.43
CA GLY A 134 -9.64 -8.75 -0.27
C GLY A 134 -9.55 -8.85 -1.80
N GLY A 135 -8.34 -8.89 -2.36
CA GLY A 135 -8.12 -9.02 -3.82
C GLY A 135 -8.31 -7.74 -4.63
N ASP A 136 -8.58 -6.61 -3.97
CA ASP A 136 -8.71 -5.29 -4.60
C ASP A 136 -7.69 -4.30 -4.03
N ILE A 137 -7.73 -3.06 -4.51
CA ILE A 137 -6.82 -1.98 -4.08
C ILE A 137 -7.41 -1.16 -2.92
N GLY A 138 -8.53 -1.57 -2.33
CA GLY A 138 -9.31 -0.80 -1.38
C GLY A 138 -10.14 0.31 -2.01
N VAL A 139 -10.97 0.95 -1.20
CA VAL A 139 -11.79 2.10 -1.60
C VAL A 139 -11.45 3.29 -0.71
N ARG A 140 -10.95 4.37 -1.33
CA ARG A 140 -10.70 5.67 -0.70
C ARG A 140 -11.36 6.76 -1.52
N THR A 141 -12.19 7.58 -0.88
CA THR A 141 -12.82 8.76 -1.48
C THR A 141 -12.44 10.00 -0.70
N ILE A 142 -11.83 10.97 -1.36
CA ILE A 142 -11.52 12.26 -0.75
C ILE A 142 -12.80 13.07 -0.62
N GLN A 143 -13.13 13.47 0.61
CA GLN A 143 -14.29 14.32 0.92
C GLN A 143 -13.89 15.79 1.03
N HIS A 144 -12.70 16.06 1.58
CA HIS A 144 -12.19 17.42 1.72
C HIS A 144 -10.67 17.43 1.73
N GLN A 145 -10.09 18.50 1.20
CA GLN A 145 -8.65 18.80 1.29
C GLN A 145 -8.48 20.26 1.70
N GLY A 146 -7.52 20.51 2.58
CA GLY A 146 -7.22 21.86 3.05
C GLY A 146 -5.81 21.98 3.59
N CYS A 147 -5.44 23.19 3.99
CA CYS A 147 -4.19 23.46 4.68
C CYS A 147 -4.49 24.25 5.96
N SER A 148 -3.96 23.78 7.09
CA SER A 148 -4.03 24.45 8.38
C SER A 148 -2.70 25.16 8.65
N PRO A 149 -2.72 26.40 9.18
CA PRO A 149 -1.49 27.08 9.61
C PRO A 149 -0.67 26.30 10.65
N LEU A 150 -1.31 25.42 11.43
CA LEU A 150 -0.66 24.68 12.52
C LEU A 150 -0.18 23.29 12.09
N SER A 151 -0.92 22.60 11.22
CA SER A 151 -0.69 21.18 10.90
C SER A 151 -0.26 20.94 9.46
N GLY A 152 -0.26 21.99 8.63
CA GLY A 152 -0.02 21.93 7.20
C GLY A 152 -1.21 21.32 6.45
N SER A 153 -0.92 20.71 5.31
CA SER A 153 -1.93 20.08 4.45
C SER A 153 -2.58 18.88 5.13
N TYR A 154 -3.90 18.78 5.01
CA TYR A 154 -4.69 17.68 5.56
C TYR A 154 -5.76 17.22 4.58
N VAL A 155 -6.22 15.99 4.77
CA VAL A 155 -7.28 15.37 3.98
C VAL A 155 -8.32 14.75 4.89
N VAL A 156 -9.59 14.92 4.53
CA VAL A 156 -10.70 14.13 5.06
C VAL A 156 -11.10 13.14 3.99
N GLU A 157 -10.99 11.86 4.31
CA GLU A 157 -11.24 10.76 3.37
C GLU A 157 -12.21 9.74 3.96
N ASP A 158 -13.07 9.19 3.11
CA ASP A 158 -13.88 8.03 3.42
C ASP A 158 -13.16 6.77 2.92
N VAL A 159 -12.98 5.80 3.81
CA VAL A 159 -12.33 4.53 3.50
C VAL A 159 -13.26 3.38 3.84
N GLN A 160 -13.21 2.33 3.03
CA GLN A 160 -13.90 1.08 3.32
C GLN A 160 -13.03 0.21 4.22
N GLY A 161 -13.48 -0.02 5.46
CA GLY A 161 -12.89 -0.99 6.37
C GLY A 161 -13.51 -2.38 6.18
N ASP A 162 -13.22 -3.27 7.14
CA ASP A 162 -13.75 -4.63 7.15
C ASP A 162 -15.30 -4.64 7.17
N ASP A 163 -15.89 -5.73 6.68
CA ASP A 163 -17.36 -5.94 6.58
C ASP A 163 -18.12 -4.86 5.78
N LYS A 164 -17.42 -4.19 4.86
CA LYS A 164 -17.96 -3.11 4.01
C LYS A 164 -18.49 -1.92 4.82
N HIS A 165 -17.97 -1.71 6.03
CA HIS A 165 -18.23 -0.50 6.80
C HIS A 165 -17.36 0.65 6.29
N TYR A 166 -17.94 1.85 6.23
CA TYR A 166 -17.22 3.04 5.82
C TYR A 166 -16.84 3.87 7.04
N PHE A 167 -15.64 4.43 6.99
CA PHE A 167 -15.10 5.29 8.04
C PHE A 167 -14.64 6.59 7.40
N ARG A 168 -14.95 7.71 8.04
CA ARG A 168 -14.42 9.02 7.69
C ARG A 168 -13.22 9.33 8.55
N ARG A 169 -12.09 9.63 7.94
CA ARG A 169 -10.80 9.87 8.60
C ARG A 169 -10.27 11.26 8.29
N LEU A 170 -9.70 11.91 9.30
CA LEU A 170 -8.86 13.09 9.14
C LEU A 170 -7.39 12.65 9.20
N ILE A 171 -6.60 13.03 8.20
CA ILE A 171 -5.17 12.70 8.11
C ILE A 171 -4.36 13.96 7.79
N PHE A 172 -3.29 14.18 8.53
CA PHE A 172 -2.31 15.22 8.20
C PHE A 172 -1.28 14.66 7.22
N LEU A 173 -1.07 15.36 6.10
CA LEU A 173 -0.14 14.89 5.06
C LEU A 173 1.34 15.02 5.48
N SER A 174 1.61 15.77 6.55
CA SER A 174 2.90 15.82 7.25
C SER A 174 3.19 14.55 8.06
N ASN A 175 2.16 13.81 8.49
CA ASN A 175 2.30 12.51 9.14
C ASN A 175 1.23 11.53 8.63
N ARG A 176 1.50 11.00 7.44
CA ARG A 176 0.57 10.18 6.63
C ARG A 176 0.23 8.82 7.26
N ASN A 177 0.98 8.40 8.28
CA ASN A 177 0.85 7.09 8.92
C ASN A 177 -0.03 7.14 10.17
N VAL A 178 -0.57 8.32 10.53
CA VAL A 178 -1.39 8.51 11.73
C VAL A 178 -2.74 9.11 11.37
N VAL A 179 -3.80 8.37 11.72
CA VAL A 179 -5.18 8.85 11.65
C VAL A 179 -5.42 9.78 12.84
N GLN A 180 -5.79 11.04 12.58
CA GLN A 180 -5.99 12.07 13.61
C GLN A 180 -7.38 11.98 14.24
N SER A 181 -8.37 11.60 13.44
CA SER A 181 -9.74 11.37 13.86
C SER A 181 -10.38 10.35 12.93
N GLU A 182 -11.23 9.49 13.48
CA GLU A 182 -11.99 8.49 12.74
C GLU A 182 -13.44 8.46 13.25
N ALA A 183 -14.39 8.40 12.33
CA ALA A 183 -15.80 8.21 12.65
C ALA A 183 -16.42 7.16 11.70
N ARG A 184 -17.19 6.22 12.25
CA ARG A 184 -17.94 5.25 11.44
C ARG A 184 -19.13 5.94 10.78
N LEU A 185 -19.25 5.80 9.46
CA LEU A 185 -20.39 6.29 8.71
C LEU A 185 -21.55 5.32 8.85
N LEU A 186 -22.70 5.85 9.25
CA LEU A 186 -23.96 5.11 9.24
C LEU A 186 -24.50 5.13 7.80
N LYS A 187 -25.05 3.99 7.36
CA LYS A 187 -25.85 4.00 6.13
C LYS A 187 -27.00 4.97 6.35
N ASP A 188 -27.23 5.85 5.39
CA ASP A 188 -28.32 6.81 5.44
C ASP A 188 -29.63 6.03 5.56
N VAL A 189 -30.16 5.91 6.78
CA VAL A 189 -31.49 5.37 7.01
C VAL A 189 -32.37 6.53 6.58
N SER A 190 -32.73 6.57 5.29
CA SER A 190 -33.61 7.59 4.76
C SER A 190 -34.78 7.75 5.74
N HIS A 191 -34.86 8.89 6.43
CA HIS A 191 -35.98 9.24 7.30
C HIS A 191 -37.22 9.45 6.41
N ARG A 192 -37.74 8.36 5.85
CA ARG A 192 -38.85 8.34 4.89
C ARG A 192 -40.02 7.53 5.45
N ALA A 193 -40.37 7.75 6.71
CA ALA A 193 -41.69 7.37 7.23
C ALA A 193 -41.94 8.03 8.59
N GLN A 194 -42.67 9.16 8.59
CA GLN A 194 -43.81 9.45 9.47
C GLN A 194 -44.14 10.96 9.45
N LYS A 195 -44.70 11.41 8.33
CA LYS A 195 -45.67 12.51 8.33
C LYS A 195 -47.01 11.95 7.89
N LYS A 196 -47.57 11.02 8.67
CA LYS A 196 -49.00 10.72 8.59
C LYS A 196 -49.71 11.86 9.32
N ARG A 197 -50.09 12.90 8.55
CA ARG A 197 -51.09 13.89 8.97
C ARG A 197 -52.33 13.10 9.41
N LYS A 198 -52.63 13.09 10.71
CA LYS A 198 -53.96 12.75 11.20
C LYS A 198 -54.76 14.04 11.15
N LYS A 199 -55.67 14.10 10.18
CA LYS A 199 -56.72 15.10 10.09
C LYS A 199 -57.91 14.44 10.76
N ASP A 200 -58.30 14.95 11.92
CA ASP A 200 -59.64 14.89 12.49
C ASP A 200 -59.83 16.19 13.27
#